data_AF-A0A7S6M8L7-F1
#
_entry.id   AF-A0A7S6M8L7-F1
#
_cell.length_a   1.000
_cell.length_b   1.000
_cell.length_c   1.000
_cell.angle_alpha   90.00
_cell.angle_beta   90.00
_cell.angle_gamma   90.00
#
_symmetry.space_group_name_H-M   'P 1'
#
loop_
_entity.id
_entity.type
_entity.pdbx_description
1 polymer ?
#
loop_
_entity_poly.entity_id
_entity_poly.type
_entity_poly.pdbx_seq_one_letter_code
_entity_poly.pdbx_strand_id
1 'polypeptide(L)'
;MSSLRTPRESLAALGAIVVSVLAAGKTSAGQGDLPPVEVSPRTAEAWAAAHAQQGRGFTDVYPEHAEVFAAAQRRMPALAAKYAGAGVVLDQNTAMELARELYVDNGHPALNARIQSSIVEMIGAALRAGDARCTPAARTVLSTELLRYSHAGGGRTTPAEQAVLARALALGDERSAVMADELMADAHAWATEVRSDVQLTAVTGYCVERWGEAFLLDVIPLPALREGEEYPKAYRDALERIRRVLEAPAPVAREHVVRVREAVRSVEDARIADDLRQDLIGRLLIALRTICERRPAIGEQVFDVVADGYARLLRESLLNRDEHWRSWERGVIALGERRTPESLKRAVARLADDRDAPQAGREAADRLIRQWEQGAEVRPRH
;
A
#
# COMPACT_ATOMS: atom_id res chain seq x y z
N MET A 1 33.74 0.37 5.24
CA MET A 1 32.98 0.80 6.42
C MET A 1 31.93 1.82 5.98
N SER A 2 30.87 1.35 5.31
CA SER A 2 29.80 2.22 4.83
C SER A 2 28.69 2.24 5.89
N SER A 3 28.48 3.42 6.46
CA SER A 3 27.41 3.74 7.39
C SER A 3 26.06 3.57 6.71
N LEU A 4 25.33 2.51 7.03
CA LEU A 4 23.91 2.36 6.69
C LEU A 4 23.11 3.35 7.55
N ARG A 5 22.69 4.47 6.95
CA ARG A 5 21.72 5.38 7.58
C ARG A 5 20.41 4.61 7.79
N THR A 6 19.95 4.58 9.03
CA THR A 6 18.69 3.90 9.40
C THR A 6 17.46 4.74 9.00
N PRO A 7 16.33 4.12 8.61
CA PRO A 7 15.11 4.81 8.16
C PRO A 7 14.51 5.82 9.16
N ARG A 8 14.89 5.76 10.44
CA ARG A 8 14.44 6.69 11.49
C ARG A 8 15.03 8.10 11.35
N GLU A 9 16.24 8.24 10.82
CA GLU A 9 16.83 9.58 10.58
C GLU A 9 16.15 10.29 9.40
N SER A 10 15.57 9.53 8.47
CA SER A 10 14.81 10.07 7.34
C SER A 10 13.42 10.59 7.73
N LEU A 11 12.75 9.99 8.73
CA LEU A 11 11.40 10.38 9.16
C LEU A 11 11.37 11.68 9.99
N ALA A 12 12.39 11.94 10.82
CA ALA A 12 12.52 13.21 11.52
C ALA A 12 12.89 14.37 10.56
N ALA A 13 13.65 14.09 9.50
CA ALA A 13 13.92 15.04 8.42
C ALA A 13 12.68 15.33 7.56
N LEU A 14 11.79 14.34 7.36
CA LEU A 14 10.53 14.48 6.63
C LEU A 14 9.58 15.51 7.29
N GLY A 15 9.52 15.57 8.63
CA GLY A 15 8.69 16.54 9.35
C GLY A 15 9.10 18.01 9.14
N ALA A 16 10.40 18.29 9.00
CA ALA A 16 10.91 19.65 8.78
C ALA A 16 10.84 20.09 7.29
N ILE A 17 10.88 19.12 6.36
CA ILE A 17 10.79 19.38 4.91
C ILE A 17 9.33 19.61 4.48
N VAL A 18 8.35 18.92 5.08
CA VAL A 18 6.91 19.12 4.79
C VAL A 18 6.46 20.57 5.04
N VAL A 19 7.01 21.24 6.06
CA VAL A 19 6.73 22.66 6.33
C VAL A 19 7.40 23.59 5.29
N SER A 20 8.53 23.17 4.72
CA SER A 20 9.27 23.97 3.74
C SER A 20 8.69 23.87 2.32
N VAL A 21 8.08 22.74 1.96
CA VAL A 21 7.43 22.54 0.64
C VAL A 21 6.12 23.32 0.51
N LEU A 22 5.38 23.51 1.60
CA LEU A 22 4.14 24.31 1.60
C LEU A 22 4.39 25.83 1.47
N ALA A 23 5.58 26.32 1.82
CA ALA A 23 5.90 27.74 1.79
C ALA A 23 6.39 28.25 0.40
N ALA A 24 6.78 27.36 -0.51
CA ALA A 24 7.32 27.73 -1.82
C ALA A 24 6.26 28.00 -2.91
N GLY A 25 4.97 27.79 -2.62
CA GLY A 25 3.87 27.92 -3.60
C GLY A 25 3.44 29.35 -3.97
N LYS A 26 4.26 30.37 -3.73
CA LYS A 26 3.95 31.77 -4.08
C LYS A 26 5.12 32.46 -4.79
N THR A 27 5.36 32.11 -6.05
CA THR A 27 6.12 33.00 -6.95
C THR A 27 5.62 32.89 -8.40
N SER A 28 5.09 34.03 -8.87
CA SER A 28 5.07 34.57 -10.25
C SER A 28 4.71 33.64 -11.41
N ALA A 29 3.62 33.95 -12.09
CA ALA A 29 3.21 33.37 -13.37
C ALA A 29 3.99 33.97 -14.56
N GLY A 30 4.78 33.14 -15.22
CA GLY A 30 5.35 33.31 -16.56
C GLY A 30 5.14 32.04 -17.40
N GLN A 31 5.05 32.17 -18.71
CA GLN A 31 4.98 31.03 -19.63
C GLN A 31 6.15 30.05 -19.36
N GLY A 32 5.82 28.85 -18.89
CA GLY A 32 6.79 27.84 -18.46
C GLY A 32 6.62 27.39 -17.02
N ASP A 33 5.79 28.07 -16.23
CA ASP A 33 5.47 27.67 -14.86
C ASP A 33 4.46 26.52 -14.82
N LEU A 34 4.78 25.55 -13.96
CA LEU A 34 3.98 24.36 -13.73
C LEU A 34 2.74 24.72 -12.90
N PRO A 35 1.62 24.00 -13.08
CA PRO A 35 0.31 24.50 -12.68
C PRO A 35 0.13 24.61 -11.17
N PRO A 36 -0.61 25.61 -10.68
CA PRO A 36 -1.18 25.57 -9.33
C PRO A 36 -2.22 24.43 -9.25
N VAL A 37 -2.07 23.57 -8.25
CA VAL A 37 -2.98 22.47 -7.95
C VAL A 37 -3.73 22.80 -6.67
N GLU A 38 -5.02 22.47 -6.63
CA GLU A 38 -5.80 22.57 -5.39
C GLU A 38 -5.22 21.62 -4.34
N VAL A 39 -4.89 22.17 -3.16
CA VAL A 39 -4.29 21.39 -2.08
C VAL A 39 -5.35 20.47 -1.48
N SER A 40 -5.14 19.17 -1.60
CA SER A 40 -6.06 18.20 -1.02
C SER A 40 -5.98 18.16 0.51
N PRO A 41 -7.13 17.95 1.18
CA PRO A 41 -7.18 17.86 2.63
C PRO A 41 -6.41 16.63 3.12
N ARG A 42 -5.58 16.80 4.15
CA ARG A 42 -4.76 15.71 4.73
C ARG A 42 -5.30 15.13 6.03
N THR A 43 -6.20 15.84 6.71
CA THR A 43 -6.82 15.38 7.96
C THR A 43 -8.13 14.66 7.69
N ALA A 44 -8.48 13.67 8.51
CA ALA A 44 -9.76 12.94 8.41
C ALA A 44 -10.99 13.86 8.38
N GLU A 45 -11.03 14.91 9.20
CA GLU A 45 -12.17 15.85 9.27
C GLU A 45 -12.34 16.65 7.97
N ALA A 46 -11.29 17.31 7.49
CA ALA A 46 -11.33 18.05 6.23
C ALA A 46 -11.57 17.12 5.03
N TRP A 47 -11.05 15.89 5.06
CA TRP A 47 -11.30 14.88 4.03
C TRP A 47 -12.77 14.48 3.99
N ALA A 48 -13.37 14.19 5.15
CA ALA A 48 -14.79 13.87 5.27
C ALA A 48 -15.67 15.04 4.79
N ALA A 49 -15.33 16.28 5.15
CA ALA A 49 -16.05 17.47 4.70
C ALA A 49 -15.95 17.67 3.17
N ALA A 50 -14.78 17.47 2.58
CA ALA A 50 -14.58 17.54 1.13
C ALA A 50 -15.30 16.40 0.40
N HIS A 51 -15.31 15.18 0.96
CA HIS A 51 -15.96 14.02 0.36
C HIS A 51 -17.47 13.97 0.59
N ALA A 52 -18.02 14.68 1.58
CA ALA A 52 -19.47 14.86 1.73
C ALA A 52 -20.11 15.59 0.54
N GLN A 53 -19.31 16.23 -0.32
CA GLN A 53 -19.72 16.87 -1.57
C GLN A 53 -19.55 15.96 -2.81
N GLN A 54 -18.99 14.75 -2.64
CA GLN A 54 -18.84 13.80 -3.74
C GLN A 54 -20.18 13.22 -4.19
N GLY A 55 -20.43 13.26 -5.50
CA GLY A 55 -21.69 12.85 -6.11
C GLY A 55 -22.30 13.91 -7.04
N ARG A 56 -21.79 15.15 -6.99
CA ARG A 56 -22.11 16.19 -7.98
C ARG A 56 -21.16 16.07 -9.18
N GLY A 57 -21.69 16.20 -10.40
CA GLY A 57 -20.86 16.22 -11.61
C GLY A 57 -19.93 17.43 -11.61
N PHE A 58 -18.74 17.30 -12.18
CA PHE A 58 -17.75 18.40 -12.23
C PHE A 58 -18.37 19.69 -12.82
N THR A 59 -19.17 19.56 -13.87
CA THR A 59 -19.88 20.67 -14.52
C THR A 59 -21.02 21.25 -13.69
N ASP A 60 -21.52 20.51 -12.69
CA ASP A 60 -22.53 21.01 -11.75
C ASP A 60 -21.90 21.86 -10.64
N VAL A 61 -20.62 21.60 -10.34
CA VAL A 61 -19.83 22.32 -9.34
C VAL A 61 -19.10 23.51 -9.97
N TYR A 62 -18.62 23.36 -11.21
CA TYR A 62 -17.85 24.35 -11.96
C TYR A 62 -18.45 24.57 -13.37
N PRO A 63 -19.66 25.16 -13.47
CA PRO A 63 -20.32 25.39 -14.75
C PRO A 63 -19.49 26.28 -15.70
N GLU A 64 -18.71 27.20 -15.16
CA GLU A 64 -17.79 28.09 -15.89
C GLU A 64 -16.63 27.34 -16.58
N HIS A 65 -16.38 26.08 -16.22
CA HIS A 65 -15.33 25.24 -16.80
C HIS A 65 -15.88 24.13 -17.71
N ALA A 66 -17.18 24.11 -18.00
CA ALA A 66 -17.82 23.01 -18.73
C ALA A 66 -17.26 22.79 -20.14
N GLU A 67 -17.03 23.85 -20.92
CA GLU A 67 -16.49 23.74 -22.28
C GLU A 67 -15.04 23.22 -22.28
N VAL A 68 -14.21 23.72 -21.37
CA VAL A 68 -12.81 23.30 -21.23
C VAL A 68 -12.72 21.85 -20.75
N PHE A 69 -13.57 21.46 -19.79
CA PHE A 69 -13.67 20.07 -19.34
C PHE A 69 -14.11 19.12 -20.46
N ALA A 70 -15.11 19.50 -21.26
CA ALA A 70 -15.55 18.71 -22.41
C ALA A 70 -14.45 18.58 -23.48
N ALA A 71 -13.65 19.63 -23.69
CA ALA A 71 -12.48 19.58 -24.57
C ALA A 71 -11.42 18.61 -24.01
N ALA A 72 -11.08 18.72 -22.73
CA ALA A 72 -10.14 17.82 -22.05
C ALA A 72 -10.58 16.35 -22.13
N GLN A 73 -11.86 16.05 -21.91
CA GLN A 73 -12.42 14.70 -22.00
C GLN A 73 -12.31 14.08 -23.40
N ARG A 74 -12.37 14.89 -24.47
CA ARG A 74 -12.13 14.40 -25.84
C ARG A 74 -10.64 14.26 -26.14
N ARG A 75 -9.84 15.19 -25.61
CA ARG A 75 -8.40 15.30 -25.86
C ARG A 75 -7.61 14.16 -25.23
N MET A 76 -7.85 13.84 -23.95
CA MET A 76 -7.07 12.82 -23.24
C MET A 76 -7.13 11.43 -23.89
N PRO A 77 -8.31 10.90 -24.29
CA PRO A 77 -8.36 9.64 -25.04
C PRO A 77 -7.70 9.71 -26.42
N ALA A 78 -7.81 10.86 -27.11
CA ALA A 78 -7.16 11.05 -28.40
C ALA A 78 -5.63 11.06 -28.29
N LEU A 79 -5.09 11.73 -27.26
CA LEU A 79 -3.67 11.70 -26.93
C LEU A 79 -3.22 10.28 -26.55
N ALA A 80 -4.00 9.58 -25.72
CA ALA A 80 -3.69 8.20 -25.36
C ALA A 80 -3.62 7.32 -26.62
N ALA A 81 -4.57 7.44 -27.55
CA ALA A 81 -4.53 6.71 -28.82
C ALA A 81 -3.32 7.10 -29.70
N LYS A 82 -3.01 8.40 -29.80
CA LYS A 82 -1.87 8.94 -30.58
C LYS A 82 -0.55 8.34 -30.10
N TYR A 83 -0.31 8.29 -28.78
CA TYR A 83 0.98 7.89 -28.22
C TYR A 83 1.05 6.41 -27.78
N ALA A 84 -0.08 5.72 -27.58
CA ALA A 84 -0.11 4.30 -27.23
C ALA A 84 -0.10 3.34 -28.44
N GLY A 85 -0.28 3.84 -29.68
CA GLY A 85 -0.31 3.03 -30.90
C GLY A 85 0.93 2.14 -31.11
N ALA A 86 0.74 0.91 -31.58
CA ALA A 86 1.78 -0.13 -31.67
C ALA A 86 3.00 0.22 -32.53
N GLY A 87 2.93 1.26 -33.37
CA GLY A 87 4.04 1.75 -34.21
C GLY A 87 4.74 3.00 -33.68
N VAL A 88 4.35 3.53 -32.51
CA VAL A 88 4.90 4.78 -31.98
C VAL A 88 6.03 4.48 -31.01
N VAL A 89 7.22 4.98 -31.37
CA VAL A 89 8.41 5.04 -30.51
C VAL A 89 8.58 6.47 -30.05
N LEU A 90 8.63 6.67 -28.73
CA LEU A 90 8.88 7.95 -28.11
C LEU A 90 10.38 8.22 -28.11
N ASP A 91 10.78 9.12 -29.00
CA ASP A 91 12.06 9.81 -28.93
C ASP A 91 11.95 11.09 -28.09
N GLN A 92 13.06 11.81 -27.95
CA GLN A 92 13.11 13.04 -27.15
C GLN A 92 12.07 14.09 -27.61
N ASN A 93 11.92 14.28 -28.92
CA ASN A 93 11.02 15.30 -29.48
C ASN A 93 9.56 14.92 -29.25
N THR A 94 9.22 13.65 -29.49
CA THR A 94 7.88 13.10 -29.30
C THR A 94 7.48 13.14 -27.81
N ALA A 95 8.42 12.88 -26.90
CA ALA A 95 8.22 13.03 -25.46
C ALA A 95 7.97 14.48 -25.03
N MET A 96 8.72 15.43 -25.60
CA MET A 96 8.49 16.87 -25.35
C MET A 96 7.13 17.33 -25.90
N GLU A 97 6.73 16.83 -27.07
CA GLU A 97 5.41 17.10 -27.66
C GLU A 97 4.30 16.54 -26.78
N LEU A 98 4.40 15.28 -26.36
CA LEU A 98 3.45 14.67 -25.42
C LEU A 98 3.32 15.49 -24.13
N ALA A 99 4.43 15.89 -23.51
CA ALA A 99 4.39 16.70 -22.28
C ALA A 99 3.70 18.05 -22.52
N ARG A 100 4.04 18.74 -23.61
CA ARG A 100 3.38 20.01 -23.98
C ARG A 100 1.89 19.82 -24.22
N GLU A 101 1.51 18.77 -24.93
CA GLU A 101 0.11 18.45 -25.19
C GLU A 101 -0.62 18.16 -23.88
N LEU A 102 -0.11 17.32 -22.99
CA LEU A 102 -0.75 17.01 -21.70
C LEU A 102 -1.08 18.27 -20.88
N TYR A 103 -0.21 19.27 -20.93
CA TYR A 103 -0.28 20.47 -20.10
C TYR A 103 -1.05 21.66 -20.72
N VAL A 104 -1.73 21.47 -21.85
CA VAL A 104 -2.50 22.56 -22.52
C VAL A 104 -3.59 23.17 -21.63
N ASP A 105 -4.29 22.35 -20.84
CA ASP A 105 -5.46 22.81 -20.05
C ASP A 105 -5.09 23.27 -18.63
N ASN A 106 -3.79 23.45 -18.35
CA ASN A 106 -3.23 23.68 -17.01
C ASN A 106 -3.49 25.07 -16.42
N GLY A 107 -4.13 25.99 -17.16
CA GLY A 107 -4.58 27.29 -16.66
C GLY A 107 -5.78 27.23 -15.70
N HIS A 108 -6.34 26.03 -15.47
CA HIS A 108 -7.56 25.81 -14.70
C HIS A 108 -7.30 24.83 -13.53
N PRO A 109 -7.04 25.31 -12.30
CA PRO A 109 -6.66 24.45 -11.16
C PRO A 109 -7.67 23.33 -10.85
N ALA A 110 -8.97 23.63 -10.86
CA ALA A 110 -10.04 22.66 -10.61
C ALA A 110 -10.10 21.57 -11.70
N LEU A 111 -9.90 21.96 -12.98
CA LEU A 111 -9.82 21.02 -14.09
C LEU A 111 -8.57 20.15 -13.98
N ASN A 112 -7.42 20.76 -13.65
CA ASN A 112 -6.17 20.06 -13.46
C ASN A 112 -6.34 18.98 -12.38
N ALA A 113 -6.88 19.31 -11.20
CA ALA A 113 -7.21 18.36 -10.13
C ALA A 113 -8.05 17.16 -10.62
N ARG A 114 -8.92 17.35 -11.60
CA ARG A 114 -9.77 16.29 -12.16
C ARG A 114 -9.06 15.37 -13.17
N ILE A 115 -8.04 15.86 -13.87
CA ILE A 115 -7.34 15.13 -14.93
C ILE A 115 -5.94 14.65 -14.53
N GLN A 116 -5.49 14.91 -13.30
CA GLN A 116 -4.14 14.55 -12.83
C GLN A 116 -3.82 13.09 -13.02
N SER A 117 -4.74 12.20 -12.65
CA SER A 117 -4.61 10.76 -12.85
C SER A 117 -4.30 10.42 -14.30
N SER A 118 -5.03 11.00 -15.26
CA SER A 118 -4.84 10.72 -16.68
C SER A 118 -3.49 11.23 -17.22
N ILE A 119 -3.01 12.39 -16.73
CA ILE A 119 -1.67 12.90 -17.06
C ILE A 119 -0.59 11.92 -16.58
N VAL A 120 -0.66 11.54 -15.30
CA VAL A 120 0.31 10.65 -14.67
C VAL A 120 0.28 9.25 -15.31
N GLU A 121 -0.89 8.71 -15.58
CA GLU A 121 -1.07 7.40 -16.21
C GLU A 121 -0.51 7.36 -17.63
N MET A 122 -0.72 8.43 -18.42
CA MET A 122 -0.18 8.51 -19.77
C MET A 122 1.36 8.52 -19.77
N ILE A 123 1.97 9.36 -18.92
CA ILE A 123 3.43 9.41 -18.78
C ILE A 123 3.95 8.06 -18.22
N GLY A 124 3.29 7.50 -17.21
CA GLY A 124 3.66 6.22 -16.62
C GLY A 124 3.54 5.06 -17.61
N ALA A 125 2.53 5.04 -18.47
CA ALA A 125 2.36 4.03 -19.53
C ALA A 125 3.48 4.14 -20.57
N ALA A 126 3.85 5.35 -20.97
CA ALA A 126 4.99 5.61 -21.85
C ALA A 126 6.30 5.07 -21.25
N LEU A 127 6.56 5.34 -19.96
CA LEU A 127 7.75 4.86 -19.25
C LEU A 127 7.77 3.33 -19.10
N ARG A 128 6.61 2.71 -18.79
CA ARG A 128 6.48 1.26 -18.60
C ARG A 128 6.77 0.45 -19.87
N ALA A 129 6.57 1.04 -21.04
CA ALA A 129 6.84 0.37 -22.31
C ALA A 129 8.33 0.06 -22.53
N GLY A 130 9.23 0.62 -21.71
CA GLY A 130 10.66 0.32 -21.73
C GLY A 130 11.36 0.78 -23.01
N ASP A 131 12.61 0.35 -23.21
CA ASP A 131 13.43 0.80 -24.35
C ASP A 131 12.85 0.43 -25.72
N ALA A 132 11.92 -0.54 -25.78
CA ALA A 132 11.24 -0.94 -27.01
C ALA A 132 10.36 0.16 -27.60
N ARG A 133 9.87 1.09 -26.76
CA ARG A 133 8.96 2.18 -27.19
C ARG A 133 9.26 3.53 -26.56
N CYS A 134 10.12 3.59 -25.56
CA CYS A 134 10.56 4.82 -24.90
C CYS A 134 12.08 4.83 -24.84
N THR A 135 12.70 5.62 -25.71
CA THR A 135 14.16 5.78 -25.74
C THR A 135 14.70 6.33 -24.42
N PRO A 136 15.99 6.14 -24.09
CA PRO A 136 16.58 6.73 -22.88
C PRO A 136 16.45 8.26 -22.81
N ALA A 137 16.53 8.95 -23.94
CA ALA A 137 16.34 10.39 -24.03
C ALA A 137 14.88 10.79 -23.73
N ALA A 138 13.90 10.07 -24.30
CA ALA A 138 12.49 10.26 -23.98
C ALA A 138 12.19 9.99 -22.50
N ARG A 139 12.77 8.92 -21.92
CA ARG A 139 12.63 8.58 -20.50
C ARG A 139 13.08 9.75 -19.62
N THR A 140 14.23 10.33 -19.91
CA THR A 140 14.79 11.47 -19.18
C THR A 140 13.88 12.71 -19.26
N VAL A 141 13.31 12.99 -20.45
CA VAL A 141 12.35 14.09 -20.61
C VAL A 141 11.09 13.84 -19.78
N LEU A 142 10.49 12.67 -19.93
CA LEU A 142 9.23 12.32 -19.26
C LEU A 142 9.40 12.25 -17.73
N SER A 143 10.51 11.71 -17.23
CA SER A 143 10.83 11.69 -15.80
C SER A 143 11.02 13.10 -15.24
N THR A 144 11.75 13.95 -15.97
CA THR A 144 11.95 15.36 -15.60
C THR A 144 10.63 16.12 -15.56
N GLU A 145 9.78 15.96 -16.57
CA GLU A 145 8.47 16.61 -16.62
C GLU A 145 7.53 16.12 -15.53
N LEU A 146 7.59 14.84 -15.15
CA LEU A 146 6.80 14.30 -14.06
C LEU A 146 7.30 14.77 -12.68
N LEU A 147 8.63 14.91 -12.49
CA LEU A 147 9.21 15.51 -11.29
C LEU A 147 8.80 16.98 -11.16
N ARG A 148 8.89 17.73 -12.26
CA ARG A 148 8.41 19.11 -12.36
C ARG A 148 6.93 19.18 -11.97
N TYR A 149 6.09 18.35 -12.55
CA TYR A 149 4.66 18.28 -12.22
C TYR A 149 4.40 17.98 -10.74
N SER A 150 5.12 17.02 -10.16
CA SER A 150 5.05 16.69 -8.72
C SER A 150 5.44 17.87 -7.83
N HIS A 151 6.49 18.62 -8.19
CA HIS A 151 6.92 19.81 -7.43
C HIS A 151 5.87 20.93 -7.42
N ALA A 152 5.05 21.01 -8.47
CA ALA A 152 3.93 21.94 -8.53
C ALA A 152 2.68 21.46 -7.77
N GLY A 153 2.75 20.31 -7.11
CA GLY A 153 1.64 19.69 -6.38
C GLY A 153 0.78 18.74 -7.24
N GLY A 154 1.17 18.48 -8.49
CA GLY A 154 0.47 17.57 -9.38
C GLY A 154 0.50 16.12 -8.90
N GLY A 155 -0.59 15.39 -9.14
CA GLY A 155 -0.77 13.99 -8.77
C GLY A 155 -0.95 13.76 -7.27
N ARG A 156 -1.39 14.77 -6.51
CA ARG A 156 -1.55 14.70 -5.04
C ARG A 156 -2.96 15.04 -4.58
N THR A 157 -3.94 14.73 -5.41
CA THR A 157 -5.39 14.87 -5.18
C THR A 157 -5.92 13.87 -4.15
N THR A 158 -5.42 12.63 -4.16
CA THR A 158 -5.77 11.59 -3.19
C THR A 158 -4.53 10.76 -2.82
N PRO A 159 -4.53 10.04 -1.69
CA PRO A 159 -3.45 9.10 -1.37
C PRO A 159 -3.18 8.10 -2.50
N ALA A 160 -4.24 7.52 -3.09
CA ALA A 160 -4.10 6.58 -4.21
C ALA A 160 -3.48 7.23 -5.45
N GLU A 161 -3.89 8.46 -5.80
CA GLU A 161 -3.32 9.17 -6.96
C GLU A 161 -1.85 9.55 -6.74
N GLN A 162 -1.46 9.91 -5.51
CA GLN A 162 -0.06 10.12 -5.16
C GLN A 162 0.77 8.84 -5.28
N ALA A 163 0.20 7.70 -4.91
CA ALA A 163 0.85 6.41 -5.13
C ALA A 163 0.98 6.06 -6.63
N VAL A 164 0.00 6.42 -7.47
CA VAL A 164 0.10 6.29 -8.94
C VAL A 164 1.23 7.18 -9.50
N LEU A 165 1.35 8.42 -9.02
CA LEU A 165 2.47 9.31 -9.36
C LEU A 165 3.82 8.72 -8.96
N ALA A 166 3.94 8.23 -7.73
CA ALA A 166 5.14 7.57 -7.26
C ALA A 166 5.52 6.38 -8.16
N ARG A 167 4.55 5.55 -8.56
CA ARG A 167 4.79 4.42 -9.50
C ARG A 167 5.26 4.87 -10.87
N ALA A 168 4.75 5.97 -11.40
CA ALA A 168 5.21 6.49 -12.68
C ALA A 168 6.65 7.05 -12.57
N LEU A 169 6.96 7.80 -11.51
CA LEU A 169 8.31 8.32 -11.24
C LEU A 169 9.36 7.22 -11.05
N ALA A 170 8.96 6.11 -10.43
CA ALA A 170 9.80 4.94 -10.24
C ALA A 170 10.30 4.29 -11.54
N LEU A 171 9.61 4.50 -12.66
CA LEU A 171 9.98 4.00 -13.99
C LEU A 171 10.92 4.95 -14.75
N GLY A 172 11.20 6.11 -14.17
CA GLY A 172 12.07 7.14 -14.71
C GLY A 172 13.55 6.88 -14.45
N ASP A 173 14.28 7.94 -14.11
CA ASP A 173 15.69 7.89 -13.72
C ASP A 173 15.87 7.69 -12.20
N GLU A 174 17.12 7.54 -11.75
CA GLU A 174 17.48 7.31 -10.34
C GLU A 174 16.97 8.43 -9.42
N ARG A 175 17.01 9.70 -9.86
CA ARG A 175 16.49 10.83 -9.08
C ARG A 175 14.98 10.73 -8.90
N SER A 176 14.27 10.35 -9.96
CA SER A 176 12.83 10.12 -9.94
C SER A 176 12.45 8.94 -9.06
N ALA A 177 13.28 7.89 -9.03
CA ALA A 177 13.08 6.73 -8.17
C ALA A 177 13.20 7.07 -6.67
N VAL A 178 14.13 7.94 -6.27
CA VAL A 178 14.23 8.41 -4.87
C VAL A 178 12.98 9.19 -4.47
N MET A 179 12.55 10.15 -5.29
CA MET A 179 11.32 10.90 -5.04
C MET A 179 10.08 9.99 -5.03
N ALA A 180 10.05 8.95 -5.85
CA ALA A 180 8.97 7.96 -5.84
C ALA A 180 8.84 7.26 -4.48
N ASP A 181 9.96 6.90 -3.84
CA ASP A 181 9.91 6.25 -2.52
C ASP A 181 9.37 7.21 -1.44
N GLU A 182 9.80 8.47 -1.46
CA GLU A 182 9.30 9.50 -0.55
C GLU A 182 7.80 9.73 -0.71
N LEU A 183 7.33 9.86 -1.96
CA LEU A 183 5.92 10.08 -2.27
C LEU A 183 5.05 8.87 -1.91
N MET A 184 5.55 7.65 -2.10
CA MET A 184 4.82 6.44 -1.75
C MET A 184 4.68 6.30 -0.23
N ALA A 185 5.73 6.60 0.53
CA ALA A 185 5.68 6.60 1.99
C ALA A 185 4.70 7.68 2.52
N ASP A 186 4.74 8.89 1.97
CA ASP A 186 3.80 9.97 2.31
C ASP A 186 2.35 9.60 1.93
N ALA A 187 2.13 8.95 0.79
CA ALA A 187 0.80 8.47 0.39
C ALA A 187 0.23 7.45 1.37
N HIS A 188 1.07 6.52 1.86
CA HIS A 188 0.64 5.52 2.84
C HIS A 188 0.31 6.17 4.20
N ALA A 189 1.15 7.09 4.66
CA ALA A 189 0.90 7.84 5.89
C ALA A 189 -0.39 8.67 5.78
N TRP A 190 -0.60 9.33 4.65
CA TRP A 190 -1.80 10.10 4.37
C TRP A 190 -3.05 9.22 4.33
N ALA A 191 -3.02 8.07 3.65
CA ALA A 191 -4.15 7.12 3.63
C ALA A 191 -4.54 6.65 5.04
N THR A 192 -3.54 6.46 5.91
CA THR A 192 -3.71 6.10 7.31
C THR A 192 -4.38 7.24 8.09
N GLU A 193 -3.92 8.48 7.90
CA GLU A 193 -4.43 9.66 8.59
C GLU A 193 -5.90 9.97 8.23
N VAL A 194 -6.29 9.83 6.96
CA VAL A 194 -7.68 10.04 6.54
C VAL A 194 -8.61 8.87 6.89
N ARG A 195 -8.06 7.76 7.43
CA ARG A 195 -8.79 6.56 7.86
C ARG A 195 -9.74 6.01 6.79
N SER A 196 -9.31 6.06 5.53
CA SER A 196 -10.08 5.54 4.41
C SER A 196 -9.57 4.16 4.01
N ASP A 197 -10.34 3.12 4.32
CA ASP A 197 -10.00 1.73 3.99
C ASP A 197 -9.76 1.54 2.48
N VAL A 198 -10.53 2.24 1.64
CA VAL A 198 -10.40 2.19 0.17
C VAL A 198 -9.05 2.74 -0.27
N GLN A 199 -8.67 3.93 0.23
CA GLN A 199 -7.39 4.55 -0.10
C GLN A 199 -6.21 3.73 0.43
N LEU A 200 -6.31 3.26 1.68
CA LEU A 200 -5.27 2.44 2.30
C LEU A 200 -5.07 1.13 1.53
N THR A 201 -6.14 0.47 1.09
CA THR A 201 -6.05 -0.75 0.27
C THR A 201 -5.34 -0.49 -1.06
N ALA A 202 -5.70 0.59 -1.76
CA ALA A 202 -5.08 0.95 -3.03
C ALA A 202 -3.58 1.23 -2.87
N VAL A 203 -3.21 2.09 -1.91
CA VAL A 203 -1.80 2.44 -1.67
C VAL A 203 -0.99 1.24 -1.19
N THR A 204 -1.55 0.41 -0.31
CA THR A 204 -0.89 -0.81 0.19
C THR A 204 -0.56 -1.76 -0.96
N GLY A 205 -1.50 -1.96 -1.90
CA GLY A 205 -1.25 -2.79 -3.08
C GLY A 205 -0.04 -2.33 -3.89
N TYR A 206 0.11 -1.03 -4.07
CA TYR A 206 1.25 -0.44 -4.77
C TYR A 206 2.57 -0.56 -4.00
N CYS A 207 2.53 -0.38 -2.68
CA CYS A 207 3.71 -0.57 -1.84
C CYS A 207 4.19 -2.03 -1.89
N VAL A 208 3.28 -2.99 -1.87
CA VAL A 208 3.58 -4.42 -1.99
C VAL A 208 4.18 -4.76 -3.35
N GLU A 209 3.64 -4.21 -4.45
CA GLU A 209 4.22 -4.38 -5.79
C GLU A 209 5.66 -3.87 -5.87
N ARG A 210 5.95 -2.74 -5.20
CA ARG A 210 7.24 -2.05 -5.28
C ARG A 210 8.31 -2.62 -4.33
N TRP A 211 7.96 -2.80 -3.06
CA TRP A 211 8.89 -3.16 -2.00
C TRP A 211 8.73 -4.60 -1.50
N GLY A 212 7.78 -5.33 -2.07
CA GLY A 212 7.40 -6.66 -1.63
C GLY A 212 6.51 -6.65 -0.39
N GLU A 213 5.97 -7.81 -0.06
CA GLU A 213 5.02 -7.96 1.06
C GLU A 213 5.65 -7.70 2.43
N ALA A 214 6.98 -7.80 2.57
CA ALA A 214 7.69 -7.48 3.81
C ALA A 214 7.43 -6.05 4.30
N PHE A 215 7.12 -5.12 3.39
CA PHE A 215 6.71 -3.76 3.72
C PHE A 215 5.49 -3.69 4.66
N LEU A 216 4.59 -4.69 4.61
CA LEU A 216 3.42 -4.76 5.50
C LEU A 216 3.78 -4.85 6.98
N LEU A 217 5.03 -5.23 7.29
CA LEU A 217 5.55 -5.19 8.65
C LEU A 217 6.02 -3.77 8.98
N ASP A 218 6.68 -3.09 8.04
CA ASP A 218 7.32 -1.80 8.27
C ASP A 218 6.31 -0.64 8.42
N VAL A 219 5.09 -0.80 7.92
CA VAL A 219 4.00 0.18 8.08
C VAL A 219 3.47 0.29 9.50
N ILE A 220 3.67 -0.75 10.32
CA ILE A 220 3.27 -0.72 11.73
C ILE A 220 4.39 -0.06 12.51
N PRO A 221 4.13 1.07 13.19
CA PRO A 221 5.14 1.72 14.02
C PRO A 221 5.70 0.73 15.03
N LEU A 222 7.03 0.64 15.10
CA LEU A 222 7.68 -0.17 16.14
C LEU A 222 7.39 0.42 17.53
N PRO A 223 7.27 -0.40 18.58
CA PRO A 223 7.08 0.07 19.95
C PRO A 223 8.13 1.10 20.33
N ALA A 224 7.73 2.24 20.91
CA ALA A 224 8.67 3.31 21.24
C ALA A 224 9.71 2.83 22.25
N LEU A 225 10.99 3.11 21.96
CA LEU A 225 12.10 2.91 22.90
C LEU A 225 12.46 4.26 23.52
N ARG A 226 13.11 4.24 24.68
CA ARG A 226 13.73 5.46 25.22
C ARG A 226 14.95 5.82 24.38
N GLU A 227 15.33 7.09 24.45
CA GLU A 227 16.50 7.58 23.74
C GLU A 227 17.76 6.78 24.12
N GLY A 228 18.50 6.31 23.12
CA GLY A 228 19.70 5.47 23.30
C GLY A 228 19.44 3.99 23.57
N GLU A 229 18.19 3.55 23.71
CA GLU A 229 17.87 2.12 23.83
C GLU A 229 17.82 1.43 22.46
N GLU A 230 18.36 0.22 22.39
CA GLU A 230 18.21 -0.68 21.25
C GLU A 230 17.19 -1.76 21.53
N TYR A 231 16.47 -2.22 20.49
CA TYR A 231 15.64 -3.41 20.62
C TYR A 231 16.49 -4.63 20.99
N PRO A 232 16.02 -5.48 21.93
CA PRO A 232 16.70 -6.71 22.29
C PRO A 232 17.02 -7.56 21.06
N LYS A 233 18.18 -8.22 21.06
CA LYS A 233 18.59 -9.11 19.95
C LYS A 233 17.53 -10.15 19.63
N ALA A 234 16.92 -10.77 20.64
CA ALA A 234 15.85 -11.75 20.45
C ALA A 234 14.64 -11.18 19.68
N TYR A 235 14.27 -9.91 19.94
CA TYR A 235 13.21 -9.23 19.20
C TYR A 235 13.62 -8.99 17.73
N ARG A 236 14.81 -8.43 17.50
CA ARG A 236 15.34 -8.19 16.14
C ARG A 236 15.42 -9.49 15.33
N ASP A 237 15.94 -10.56 15.94
CA ASP A 237 16.08 -11.87 15.30
C ASP A 237 14.71 -12.52 14.99
N ALA A 238 13.70 -12.34 15.85
CA ALA A 238 12.34 -12.81 15.58
C ALA A 238 11.66 -12.00 14.47
N LEU A 239 11.78 -10.67 14.50
CA LEU A 239 11.25 -9.78 13.47
C LEU A 239 11.84 -10.11 12.09
N GLU A 240 13.15 -10.33 12.02
CA GLU A 240 13.84 -10.74 10.78
C GLU A 240 13.34 -12.09 10.26
N ARG A 241 13.07 -13.06 11.14
CA ARG A 241 12.48 -14.34 10.73
C ARG A 241 11.07 -14.17 10.18
N ILE A 242 10.24 -13.32 10.80
CA ILE A 242 8.91 -12.99 10.27
C ILE A 242 9.03 -12.32 8.89
N ARG A 243 9.98 -11.39 8.72
CA ARG A 243 10.23 -10.70 7.44
C ARG A 243 10.56 -11.68 6.33
N ARG A 244 11.46 -12.64 6.58
CA ARG A 244 11.88 -13.67 5.60
C ARG A 244 10.77 -14.59 5.13
N VAL A 245 9.69 -14.72 5.90
CA VAL A 245 8.49 -15.45 5.48
C VAL A 245 7.84 -14.74 4.28
N LEU A 246 7.80 -13.40 4.31
CA LEU A 246 7.18 -12.58 3.26
C LEU A 246 8.08 -12.37 2.04
N GLU A 247 9.41 -12.42 2.20
CA GLU A 247 10.36 -12.21 1.10
C GLU A 247 10.48 -13.41 0.13
N ALA A 248 9.88 -14.57 0.44
CA ALA A 248 9.99 -15.76 -0.40
C ALA A 248 9.14 -15.64 -1.70
N PRO A 249 9.75 -15.70 -2.91
CA PRO A 249 9.09 -15.38 -4.18
C PRO A 249 8.11 -16.45 -4.72
N ALA A 250 7.97 -17.60 -4.06
CA ALA A 250 6.90 -18.58 -4.36
C ALA A 250 6.67 -19.54 -3.18
N PRO A 251 5.43 -19.71 -2.68
CA PRO A 251 5.12 -20.52 -1.50
C PRO A 251 4.98 -22.03 -1.77
N VAL A 252 5.87 -22.61 -2.58
CA VAL A 252 5.81 -24.03 -3.00
C VAL A 252 6.97 -24.87 -2.43
N ALA A 253 7.99 -24.24 -1.84
CA ALA A 253 9.19 -24.94 -1.40
C ALA A 253 9.13 -25.43 0.06
N ARG A 254 9.75 -26.59 0.34
CA ARG A 254 10.07 -27.11 1.69
C ARG A 254 10.73 -26.06 2.59
N GLU A 255 11.50 -25.15 1.99
CA GLU A 255 12.13 -24.03 2.68
C GLU A 255 11.10 -23.07 3.32
N HIS A 256 9.97 -22.83 2.67
CA HIS A 256 8.93 -21.94 3.19
C HIS A 256 8.28 -22.55 4.45
N VAL A 257 8.08 -23.86 4.48
CA VAL A 257 7.65 -24.59 5.69
C VAL A 257 8.63 -24.37 6.85
N VAL A 258 9.94 -24.45 6.58
CA VAL A 258 10.97 -24.22 7.61
C VAL A 258 10.90 -22.78 8.12
N ARG A 259 10.83 -21.79 7.22
CA ARG A 259 10.75 -20.37 7.59
C ARG A 259 9.54 -20.05 8.45
N VAL A 260 8.35 -20.55 8.09
CA VAL A 260 7.13 -20.33 8.88
C VAL A 260 7.27 -20.95 10.28
N ARG A 261 7.78 -22.19 10.38
CA ARG A 261 8.03 -22.83 11.68
C ARG A 261 9.03 -22.07 12.53
N GLU A 262 10.11 -21.59 11.93
CA GLU A 262 11.13 -20.80 12.62
C GLU A 262 10.58 -19.46 13.10
N ALA A 263 9.78 -18.77 12.28
CA ALA A 263 9.13 -17.53 12.66
C ALA A 263 8.18 -17.74 13.86
N VAL A 264 7.27 -18.71 13.79
CA VAL A 264 6.34 -19.04 14.89
C VAL A 264 7.10 -19.35 16.17
N ARG A 265 8.07 -20.28 16.13
CA ARG A 265 8.89 -20.63 17.30
C ARG A 265 9.66 -19.45 17.86
N SER A 266 10.22 -18.60 16.99
CA SER A 266 11.01 -17.45 17.46
C SER A 266 10.18 -16.43 18.23
N VAL A 267 8.88 -16.31 17.94
CA VAL A 267 7.95 -15.46 18.70
C VAL A 267 7.56 -16.13 20.02
N GLU A 268 7.25 -17.43 20.00
CA GLU A 268 6.90 -18.21 21.19
C GLU A 268 8.04 -18.25 22.23
N ASP A 269 9.27 -18.52 21.77
CA ASP A 269 10.44 -18.70 22.62
C ASP A 269 11.12 -17.37 23.02
N ALA A 270 10.66 -16.24 22.46
CA ALA A 270 11.27 -14.93 22.71
C ALA A 270 11.12 -14.52 24.19
N ARG A 271 12.24 -14.51 24.92
CA ARG A 271 12.34 -13.98 26.28
C ARG A 271 12.57 -12.47 26.25
N ILE A 272 11.50 -11.73 25.97
CA ILE A 272 11.49 -10.26 25.86
C ILE A 272 10.33 -9.68 26.69
N ALA A 273 10.31 -8.35 26.82
CA ALA A 273 9.20 -7.65 27.45
C ALA A 273 7.86 -7.94 26.73
N ASP A 274 6.76 -7.93 27.48
CA ASP A 274 5.46 -8.36 26.97
C ASP A 274 4.95 -7.48 25.81
N ASP A 275 5.15 -6.18 25.89
CA ASP A 275 4.81 -5.22 24.85
C ASP A 275 5.49 -5.53 23.50
N LEU A 276 6.78 -5.86 23.53
CA LEU A 276 7.54 -6.28 22.36
C LEU A 276 7.08 -7.65 21.83
N ARG A 277 6.74 -8.58 22.74
CA ARG A 277 6.17 -9.87 22.35
C ARG A 277 4.82 -9.70 21.66
N GLN A 278 3.95 -8.83 22.18
CA GLN A 278 2.66 -8.54 21.57
C GLN A 278 2.81 -7.93 20.17
N ASP A 279 3.76 -6.99 19.98
CA ASP A 279 4.06 -6.48 18.64
C ASP A 279 4.52 -7.59 17.67
N LEU A 280 5.40 -8.51 18.10
CA LEU A 280 5.80 -9.65 17.27
C LEU A 280 4.63 -10.57 16.91
N ILE A 281 3.68 -10.80 17.82
CA ILE A 281 2.48 -11.59 17.56
C ILE A 281 1.63 -10.92 16.48
N GLY A 282 1.38 -9.61 16.59
CA GLY A 282 0.66 -8.85 15.57
C GLY A 282 1.32 -8.96 14.19
N ARG A 283 2.64 -8.81 14.11
CA ARG A 283 3.42 -8.93 12.87
C ARG A 283 3.42 -10.34 12.30
N LEU A 284 3.52 -11.36 13.15
CA LEU A 284 3.42 -12.76 12.74
C LEU A 284 2.04 -13.05 12.13
N LEU A 285 0.96 -12.59 12.76
CA LEU A 285 -0.40 -12.78 12.24
C LEU A 285 -0.58 -12.14 10.86
N ILE A 286 0.00 -10.96 10.63
CA ILE A 286 0.01 -10.32 9.31
C ILE A 286 0.76 -11.20 8.32
N ALA A 287 1.97 -11.66 8.66
CA ALA A 287 2.75 -12.50 7.76
C ALA A 287 2.02 -13.79 7.37
N LEU A 288 1.44 -14.49 8.36
CA LEU A 288 0.66 -15.71 8.14
C LEU A 288 -0.57 -15.45 7.26
N ARG A 289 -1.31 -14.35 7.50
CA ARG A 289 -2.48 -13.99 6.69
C ARG A 289 -2.07 -13.72 5.25
N THR A 290 -1.04 -12.92 5.04
CA THR A 290 -0.57 -12.56 3.70
C THR A 290 -0.15 -13.80 2.91
N ILE A 291 0.53 -14.78 3.52
CA ILE A 291 0.81 -16.07 2.86
C ILE A 291 -0.50 -16.74 2.41
N CYS A 292 -1.51 -16.81 3.29
CA CYS A 292 -2.79 -17.42 2.97
C CYS A 292 -3.56 -16.72 1.85
N GLU A 293 -3.33 -15.42 1.66
CA GLU A 293 -3.94 -14.61 0.59
C GLU A 293 -3.31 -14.84 -0.79
N ARG A 294 -2.09 -15.39 -0.87
CA ARG A 294 -1.38 -15.74 -2.13
C ARG A 294 -2.01 -16.90 -2.93
N ARG A 295 -3.29 -17.22 -2.72
CA ARG A 295 -3.97 -18.31 -3.44
C ARG A 295 -4.06 -18.02 -4.94
N PRO A 296 -4.00 -19.05 -5.79
CA PRO A 296 -3.85 -20.49 -5.48
C PRO A 296 -2.39 -20.95 -5.33
N ALA A 297 -1.40 -20.05 -5.31
CA ALA A 297 0.02 -20.39 -5.46
C ALA A 297 0.68 -21.09 -4.25
N ILE A 298 -0.04 -21.28 -3.13
CA ILE A 298 0.48 -21.91 -1.90
C ILE A 298 0.37 -23.44 -1.91
N GLY A 299 1.49 -24.11 -1.65
CA GLY A 299 1.52 -25.56 -1.46
C GLY A 299 0.77 -26.01 -0.20
N GLU A 300 0.20 -27.22 -0.23
CA GLU A 300 -0.57 -27.78 0.89
C GLU A 300 0.24 -27.89 2.19
N GLN A 301 1.51 -28.26 2.11
CA GLN A 301 2.38 -28.35 3.29
C GLN A 301 2.63 -26.99 3.97
N VAL A 302 2.74 -25.91 3.19
CA VAL A 302 2.89 -24.55 3.74
C VAL A 302 1.60 -24.16 4.45
N PHE A 303 0.46 -24.49 3.84
CA PHE A 303 -0.84 -24.25 4.42
C PHE A 303 -1.03 -24.95 5.77
N ASP A 304 -0.70 -26.24 5.87
CA ASP A 304 -0.82 -27.02 7.11
C ASP A 304 0.01 -26.41 8.24
N VAL A 305 1.20 -25.91 7.91
CA VAL A 305 2.12 -25.30 8.87
C VAL A 305 1.62 -23.94 9.33
N VAL A 306 1.01 -23.14 8.44
CA VAL A 306 0.35 -21.89 8.82
C VAL A 306 -0.86 -22.17 9.72
N ALA A 307 -1.67 -23.18 9.40
CA ALA A 307 -2.80 -23.59 10.22
C ALA A 307 -2.39 -24.11 11.61
N ASP A 308 -1.32 -24.91 11.70
CA ASP A 308 -0.72 -25.31 12.98
C ASP A 308 -0.21 -24.08 13.75
N GLY A 309 0.40 -23.11 13.07
CA GLY A 309 0.80 -21.83 13.65
C GLY A 309 -0.37 -21.10 14.33
N TYR A 310 -1.49 -20.93 13.63
CA TYR A 310 -2.70 -20.32 14.22
C TYR A 310 -3.25 -21.13 15.41
N ALA A 311 -3.24 -22.46 15.32
CA ALA A 311 -3.69 -23.33 16.40
C ALA A 311 -2.76 -23.27 17.64
N ARG A 312 -1.45 -23.10 17.42
CA ARG A 312 -0.46 -22.92 18.51
C ARG A 312 -0.63 -21.58 19.20
N LEU A 313 -0.73 -20.48 18.46
CA LEU A 313 -0.97 -19.15 19.04
C LEU A 313 -2.23 -19.12 19.92
N LEU A 314 -3.26 -19.88 19.52
CA LEU A 314 -4.46 -20.06 20.31
C LEU A 314 -4.23 -20.91 21.57
N ARG A 315 -3.61 -22.10 21.44
CA ARG A 315 -3.37 -23.03 22.57
C ARG A 315 -2.48 -22.43 23.65
N GLU A 316 -1.44 -21.70 23.25
CA GLU A 316 -0.50 -21.05 24.15
C GLU A 316 -1.05 -19.75 24.75
N SER A 317 -2.32 -19.40 24.47
CA SER A 317 -3.00 -18.20 24.97
C SER A 317 -2.23 -16.90 24.69
N LEU A 318 -1.54 -16.84 23.55
CA LEU A 318 -0.71 -15.69 23.17
C LEU A 318 -1.53 -14.52 22.62
N LEU A 319 -2.78 -14.77 22.21
CA LEU A 319 -3.68 -13.76 21.66
C LEU A 319 -4.39 -13.01 22.80
N ASN A 320 -3.93 -11.81 23.13
CA ASN A 320 -4.46 -11.04 24.27
C ASN A 320 -4.92 -9.60 23.94
N ARG A 321 -4.79 -9.16 22.69
CA ARG A 321 -5.27 -7.86 22.21
C ARG A 321 -6.38 -8.02 21.18
N ASP A 322 -7.30 -7.07 21.12
CA ASP A 322 -8.38 -7.06 20.12
C ASP A 322 -7.83 -7.12 18.68
N GLU A 323 -6.71 -6.43 18.43
CA GLU A 323 -6.02 -6.45 17.13
C GLU A 323 -5.48 -7.84 16.76
N HIS A 324 -5.04 -8.62 17.75
CA HIS A 324 -4.61 -10.01 17.54
C HIS A 324 -5.80 -10.87 17.14
N TRP A 325 -6.92 -10.76 17.85
CA TRP A 325 -8.13 -11.52 17.54
C TRP A 325 -8.66 -11.20 16.15
N ARG A 326 -8.73 -9.92 15.77
CA ARG A 326 -9.16 -9.51 14.41
C ARG A 326 -8.20 -10.03 13.33
N SER A 327 -6.89 -9.96 13.57
CA SER A 327 -5.89 -10.41 12.60
C SER A 327 -5.87 -11.93 12.46
N TRP A 328 -6.01 -12.64 13.58
CA TRP A 328 -6.14 -14.09 13.63
C TRP A 328 -7.41 -14.56 12.92
N GLU A 329 -8.57 -13.94 13.20
CA GLU A 329 -9.84 -14.24 12.54
C GLU A 329 -9.71 -14.07 11.02
N ARG A 330 -9.21 -12.92 10.56
CA ARG A 330 -8.95 -12.67 9.13
C ARG A 330 -7.97 -13.68 8.53
N GLY A 331 -6.98 -14.13 9.31
CA GLY A 331 -6.06 -15.18 8.94
C GLY A 331 -6.73 -16.55 8.75
N VAL A 332 -7.65 -16.92 9.63
CA VAL A 332 -8.43 -18.17 9.54
C VAL A 332 -9.46 -18.10 8.40
N ILE A 333 -10.10 -16.95 8.17
CA ILE A 333 -10.90 -16.72 6.95
C ILE A 333 -10.00 -16.84 5.71
N ALA A 334 -8.83 -16.23 5.81
CA ALA A 334 -7.62 -16.38 5.00
C ALA A 334 -7.35 -17.83 4.56
N LEU A 335 -7.51 -18.80 5.47
CA LEU A 335 -7.32 -20.24 5.25
C LEU A 335 -8.49 -20.89 4.48
N GLY A 336 -9.69 -20.34 4.55
CA GLY A 336 -10.87 -20.87 3.89
C GLY A 336 -11.33 -22.22 4.45
N GLU A 337 -12.65 -22.41 4.49
CA GLU A 337 -13.30 -23.53 5.17
C GLU A 337 -12.80 -24.92 4.73
N ARG A 338 -12.66 -25.14 3.41
CA ARG A 338 -12.32 -26.45 2.83
C ARG A 338 -10.92 -26.94 3.19
N ARG A 339 -9.99 -26.02 3.44
CA ARG A 339 -8.59 -26.34 3.73
C ARG A 339 -8.29 -26.23 5.22
N THR A 340 -9.11 -25.53 5.99
CA THR A 340 -8.94 -25.39 7.45
C THR A 340 -8.93 -26.78 8.11
N PRO A 341 -7.82 -27.20 8.76
CA PRO A 341 -7.72 -28.52 9.36
C PRO A 341 -8.70 -28.72 10.52
N GLU A 342 -9.15 -29.96 10.71
CA GLU A 342 -10.10 -30.32 11.77
C GLU A 342 -9.56 -30.07 13.18
N SER A 343 -8.23 -30.08 13.37
CA SER A 343 -7.59 -29.67 14.62
C SER A 343 -7.83 -28.20 14.93
N LEU A 344 -7.73 -27.31 13.94
CA LEU A 344 -7.99 -25.88 14.10
C LEU A 344 -9.48 -25.64 14.31
N LYS A 345 -10.37 -26.28 13.55
CA LYS A 345 -11.83 -26.19 13.76
C LYS A 345 -12.24 -26.56 15.18
N ARG A 346 -11.71 -27.67 15.72
CA ARG A 346 -11.95 -28.07 17.11
C ARG A 346 -11.39 -27.08 18.12
N ALA A 347 -10.24 -26.46 17.84
CA ALA A 347 -9.69 -25.43 18.71
C ALA A 347 -10.57 -24.16 18.72
N VAL A 348 -11.11 -23.76 17.56
CA VAL A 348 -12.07 -22.65 17.45
C VAL A 348 -13.37 -22.96 18.20
N ALA A 349 -13.93 -24.16 18.04
CA ALA A 349 -15.13 -24.57 18.78
C ALA A 349 -14.91 -24.53 20.30
N ARG A 350 -13.77 -25.05 20.78
CA ARG A 350 -13.42 -24.97 22.20
C ARG A 350 -13.28 -23.53 22.69
N LEU A 351 -12.69 -22.64 21.88
CA LEU A 351 -12.56 -21.23 22.23
C LEU A 351 -13.93 -20.57 22.41
N ALA A 352 -14.90 -20.85 21.53
CA ALA A 352 -16.25 -20.32 21.63
C ALA A 352 -16.95 -20.73 22.95
N ASP A 353 -16.76 -21.99 23.36
CA ASP A 353 -17.37 -22.56 24.58
C ASP A 353 -16.63 -22.17 25.88
N ASP A 354 -15.41 -21.64 25.78
CA ASP A 354 -14.57 -21.33 26.94
C ASP A 354 -14.99 -20.02 27.62
N ARG A 355 -15.61 -20.15 28.80
CA ARG A 355 -16.10 -19.01 29.59
C ARG A 355 -14.99 -18.13 30.14
N ASP A 356 -13.78 -18.66 30.27
CA ASP A 356 -12.62 -17.95 30.79
C ASP A 356 -11.80 -17.28 29.66
N ALA A 357 -12.10 -17.58 28.39
CA ALA A 357 -11.45 -16.94 27.25
C ALA A 357 -11.86 -15.46 27.07
N PRO A 358 -10.97 -14.61 26.50
CA PRO A 358 -11.29 -13.23 26.18
C PRO A 358 -12.53 -13.11 25.29
N GLN A 359 -13.41 -12.15 25.61
CA GLN A 359 -14.67 -11.93 24.87
C GLN A 359 -14.43 -11.75 23.36
N ALA A 360 -13.43 -10.95 22.97
CA ALA A 360 -13.08 -10.74 21.56
C ALA A 360 -12.69 -12.05 20.84
N GLY A 361 -12.04 -12.98 21.56
CA GLY A 361 -11.68 -14.29 21.03
C GLY A 361 -12.89 -15.20 20.83
N ARG A 362 -13.81 -15.23 21.80
CA ARG A 362 -15.09 -15.94 21.66
C ARG A 362 -15.92 -15.41 20.50
N GLU A 363 -16.07 -14.10 20.40
CA GLU A 363 -16.86 -13.48 19.33
C GLU A 363 -16.26 -13.75 17.94
N ALA A 364 -14.92 -13.76 17.83
CA ALA A 364 -14.23 -14.17 16.61
C ALA A 364 -14.49 -15.64 16.28
N ALA A 365 -14.44 -16.54 17.27
CA ALA A 365 -14.76 -17.95 17.09
C ALA A 365 -16.20 -18.16 16.61
N ASP A 366 -17.18 -17.48 17.22
CA ASP A 366 -18.59 -17.56 16.84
C ASP A 366 -18.85 -17.08 15.42
N ARG A 367 -18.13 -16.03 14.97
CA ARG A 367 -18.22 -15.55 13.58
C ARG A 367 -17.65 -16.58 12.60
N LEU A 368 -16.50 -17.19 12.92
CA LEU A 368 -15.89 -18.23 12.10
C LEU A 368 -16.79 -19.47 11.99
N ILE A 369 -17.36 -19.93 13.10
CA ILE A 369 -18.27 -21.09 13.13
C ILE A 369 -19.49 -20.81 12.24
N ARG A 370 -20.17 -19.67 12.42
CA ARG A 370 -21.32 -19.28 11.58
C ARG A 370 -20.95 -19.20 10.11
N GLN A 371 -19.77 -18.68 9.78
CA GLN A 371 -19.30 -18.61 8.40
C GLN A 371 -19.08 -20.01 7.80
N TRP A 372 -18.54 -20.97 8.56
CA TRP A 372 -18.38 -22.34 8.10
C TRP A 372 -19.72 -23.06 7.93
N GLU A 373 -20.68 -22.82 8.82
CA GLU A 373 -22.04 -23.37 8.70
C GLU A 373 -22.76 -22.82 7.46
N GLN A 374 -22.70 -21.51 7.23
CA GLN A 374 -23.26 -20.87 6.03
C GLN A 374 -22.57 -21.33 4.74
N GLY A 375 -21.25 -21.57 4.78
CA GLY A 375 -20.49 -22.14 3.67
C GLY A 375 -20.90 -23.59 3.33
N ALA A 376 -21.40 -24.34 4.32
CA ALA A 376 -21.91 -25.68 4.14
C ALA A 376 -23.35 -25.71 3.55
N GLU A 377 -24.18 -24.71 3.84
CA GLU A 377 -25.58 -24.61 3.35
C GLU A 377 -25.70 -24.28 1.85
N VAL A 378 -24.70 -23.64 1.24
CA VAL A 378 -24.73 -23.26 -0.19
C VAL A 378 -24.38 -24.43 -1.14
N ARG A 379 -24.29 -25.68 -0.66
CA ARG A 379 -24.09 -26.84 -1.54
C ARG A 379 -25.42 -27.36 -2.11
N PRO A 380 -25.64 -27.33 -3.44
CA PRO A 380 -26.62 -28.23 -4.04
C PRO A 380 -26.12 -29.67 -3.88
N ARG A 381 -26.98 -30.56 -3.40
CA ARG A 381 -26.75 -32.00 -3.44
C ARG A 381 -26.66 -32.40 -4.91
N HIS A 382 -25.47 -32.79 -5.36
CA HIS A 382 -25.25 -33.47 -6.64
C HIS A 382 -24.58 -34.80 -6.37
#